data_AF-A0A6I9NZH1-F1
#
_entry.id   AF-A0A6I9NZH1-F1
#
_cell.length_a   1.000
_cell.length_b   1.000
_cell.length_c   1.000
_cell.angle_alpha   90.00
_cell.angle_beta   90.00
_cell.angle_gamma   90.00
#
_symmetry.space_group_name_H-M   'P 1'
#
loop_
_entity.id
_entity.type
_entity.pdbx_description
1 polymer ?
#
loop_
_entity_poly.entity_id
_entity_poly.type
_entity_poly.pdbx_seq_one_letter_code
_entity_poly.pdbx_strand_id
1 'polypeptide(L)'
;NIILFYYNFSCCFLQLVGTNGVLNIDSKLRLQLFCPPARAKRTPGSIEVFEWWSKFPRNKYSSTLYVTVKGIALPEHVDPCMRSMMALQEERGSTSFFELQSEATRSLMQPPHTLPPPPRWSRLPGQ
;
A
#
# COMPACT_ATOMS: atom_id res chain seq x y z
N ASN A 1 11.12 -21.72 4.42
CA ASN A 1 11.57 -20.95 3.24
C ASN A 1 10.48 -19.95 2.90
N ILE A 2 10.70 -18.69 3.25
CA ILE A 2 9.76 -17.59 2.95
C ILE A 2 10.12 -17.02 1.60
N ILE A 3 9.12 -16.85 0.74
CA ILE A 3 9.30 -16.54 -0.68
C ILE A 3 8.71 -15.17 -0.98
N LEU A 4 9.45 -14.43 -1.80
CA LEU A 4 9.11 -13.11 -2.29
C LEU A 4 9.03 -13.10 -3.81
N PHE A 5 8.03 -12.38 -4.31
CA PHE A 5 7.70 -12.24 -5.72
C PHE A 5 7.72 -10.76 -6.14
N TYR A 6 8.35 -10.44 -7.27
CA TYR A 6 8.47 -9.06 -7.76
C TYR A 6 7.69 -8.85 -9.05
N TYR A 7 6.51 -8.22 -8.99
CA TYR A 7 5.87 -7.59 -10.15
C TYR A 7 4.93 -6.46 -9.70
N ASN A 8 5.34 -5.20 -9.91
CA ASN A 8 4.69 -3.93 -9.52
C ASN A 8 4.44 -3.66 -8.01
N PHE A 9 4.03 -4.64 -7.21
CA PHE A 9 4.04 -4.58 -5.75
C PHE A 9 4.59 -5.91 -5.24
N SER A 10 5.64 -5.85 -4.41
CA SER A 10 6.32 -7.04 -3.92
C SER A 10 5.41 -7.82 -2.97
N CYS A 11 4.77 -8.87 -3.44
CA CYS A 11 3.99 -9.78 -2.60
C CYS A 11 4.92 -10.77 -1.89
N CYS A 12 4.73 -10.91 -0.58
CA CYS A 12 5.53 -11.77 0.28
C CYS A 12 4.65 -12.84 0.91
N PHE A 13 5.10 -14.10 0.91
CA PHE A 13 4.45 -15.19 1.64
C PHE A 13 5.29 -15.53 2.86
N LEU A 14 5.08 -14.78 3.94
CA LEU A 14 5.71 -15.04 5.23
C LEU A 14 4.95 -16.13 5.97
N GLN A 15 5.59 -17.28 6.17
CA GLN A 15 5.09 -18.30 7.08
C GLN A 15 5.54 -17.93 8.51
N LEU A 16 4.61 -17.40 9.32
CA LEU A 16 4.87 -17.02 10.73
C LEU A 16 5.33 -18.20 11.59
N VAL A 17 4.83 -19.40 11.32
CA VAL A 17 5.27 -20.64 11.96
C VAL A 17 5.91 -21.51 10.89
N GLY A 18 7.20 -21.85 11.01
CA GLY A 18 7.91 -22.70 10.06
C GLY A 18 7.33 -24.12 9.96
N THR A 19 7.72 -24.86 8.92
CA THR A 19 7.32 -26.27 8.74
C THR A 19 7.87 -27.19 9.84
N ASN A 20 8.81 -26.71 10.63
CA ASN A 20 9.37 -27.33 11.83
C ASN A 20 8.62 -26.94 13.12
N GLY A 21 7.53 -26.18 13.03
CA GLY A 21 6.77 -25.71 14.19
C GLY A 21 7.37 -24.50 14.91
N VAL A 22 8.50 -23.97 14.45
CA VAL A 22 9.18 -22.83 15.10
C VAL A 22 8.59 -21.50 14.65
N LEU A 23 8.38 -20.58 15.58
CA LEU A 23 7.92 -19.22 15.29
C LEU A 23 9.03 -18.39 14.63
N ASN A 24 8.73 -17.81 13.48
CA ASN A 24 9.56 -16.89 12.72
C ASN A 24 9.25 -15.45 13.12
N ILE A 25 9.34 -15.14 14.41
CA ILE A 25 9.19 -13.79 14.97
C ILE A 25 10.44 -13.44 15.79
N ASP A 26 10.63 -12.16 16.07
CA ASP A 26 11.69 -11.62 16.93
C ASP A 26 13.14 -11.93 16.50
N SER A 27 13.30 -12.52 15.33
CA SER A 27 14.57 -12.95 14.76
C SER A 27 14.75 -12.41 13.35
N LYS A 28 16.01 -12.25 12.94
CA LYS A 28 16.36 -11.82 11.58
C LYS A 28 16.16 -12.98 10.61
N LEU A 29 15.16 -12.87 9.75
CA LEU A 29 14.81 -13.85 8.74
C LEU A 29 15.37 -13.46 7.38
N ARG A 30 15.82 -14.47 6.64
CA ARG A 30 16.30 -14.32 5.26
C ARG A 30 15.17 -14.67 4.28
N LEU A 31 14.76 -13.70 3.48
CA LEU A 31 13.75 -13.88 2.44
C LEU A 31 14.42 -13.96 1.07
N GLN A 32 14.15 -15.04 0.34
CA GLN A 32 14.67 -15.22 -1.01
C GLN A 32 13.70 -14.64 -2.04
N LEU A 33 14.24 -13.73 -2.86
CA LEU A 33 13.55 -13.15 -4.01
C LEU A 33 13.63 -14.10 -5.21
N PHE A 34 12.57 -14.17 -6.00
CA PHE A 34 12.53 -14.93 -7.25
C PHE A 34 12.06 -14.05 -8.42
N CYS A 35 12.61 -14.31 -9.62
CA CYS A 35 12.27 -13.59 -10.84
C CYS A 35 10.99 -14.15 -11.46
N PRO A 36 9.98 -13.32 -11.77
CA PRO A 36 8.82 -13.79 -12.51
C PRO A 36 9.22 -14.19 -13.95
N PRO A 37 8.45 -15.08 -14.61
CA PRO A 37 8.71 -15.46 -15.99
C PRO A 37 8.36 -14.29 -16.92
N ALA A 38 9.26 -13.96 -17.84
CA ALA A 38 9.05 -12.84 -18.77
C ALA A 38 7.83 -12.99 -19.71
N ARG A 39 7.25 -14.20 -19.83
CA ARG A 39 6.18 -14.53 -20.79
C ARG A 39 5.07 -15.40 -20.18
N ALA A 40 4.73 -15.19 -18.91
CA ALA A 40 3.57 -15.86 -18.34
C ALA A 40 2.30 -15.31 -19.03
N LYS A 41 1.61 -16.14 -19.82
CA LYS A 41 0.28 -15.79 -20.34
C LYS A 41 -0.69 -15.79 -19.15
N ARG A 42 -1.34 -14.65 -18.90
CA ARG A 42 -2.35 -14.54 -17.84
C ARG A 42 -3.59 -15.33 -18.22
N THR A 43 -3.97 -16.30 -17.39
CA THR A 43 -5.28 -16.93 -17.49
C THR A 43 -6.32 -16.04 -16.77
N PRO A 44 -7.43 -15.64 -17.44
CA PRO A 44 -8.48 -14.86 -16.80
C PRO A 44 -9.01 -15.56 -15.54
N GLY A 45 -9.18 -14.82 -14.45
CA GLY A 45 -9.67 -15.35 -13.17
C GLY A 45 -8.63 -16.10 -12.33
N SER A 46 -7.37 -16.16 -12.75
CA SER A 46 -6.31 -16.83 -11.99
C SER A 46 -5.45 -15.84 -11.18
N ILE A 47 -4.92 -16.29 -10.05
CA ILE A 47 -3.91 -15.54 -9.29
C ILE A 47 -2.56 -15.79 -9.98
N GLU A 48 -2.07 -14.80 -10.72
CA GLU A 48 -0.84 -14.87 -11.52
C GLU A 48 0.35 -15.45 -10.73
N VAL A 49 0.52 -15.00 -9.49
CA VAL A 49 1.60 -15.43 -8.60
C VAL A 49 1.51 -16.92 -8.25
N PHE A 50 0.30 -17.42 -7.99
CA PHE A 50 0.09 -18.84 -7.68
C PHE A 50 0.34 -19.71 -8.92
N GLU A 51 -0.18 -19.29 -10.09
CA GLU A 51 0.07 -20.00 -11.34
C GLU A 51 1.55 -20.06 -11.67
N TRP A 52 2.25 -18.94 -11.51
CA TRP A 52 3.68 -18.87 -11.69
C TRP A 52 4.40 -19.87 -10.77
N TRP A 53 4.12 -19.79 -9.47
CA TRP A 53 4.75 -20.64 -8.47
C TRP A 53 4.54 -22.13 -8.70
N SER A 54 3.36 -22.50 -9.21
CA SER A 54 2.98 -23.89 -9.47
C SER A 54 3.58 -24.44 -10.77
N LYS A 55 3.60 -23.63 -11.85
CA LYS A 55 3.86 -24.12 -13.21
C LYS A 55 5.28 -23.87 -13.74
N PHE A 56 6.03 -22.93 -13.18
CA PHE A 56 7.31 -22.48 -13.75
C PHE A 56 8.50 -22.69 -12.79
N PRO A 57 9.74 -22.78 -13.33
CA PRO A 57 10.93 -22.87 -12.50
C PRO A 57 11.14 -21.61 -11.65
N ARG A 58 11.69 -21.84 -10.45
CA ARG A 58 11.97 -20.80 -9.45
C ARG A 58 13.39 -20.26 -9.65
N ASN A 59 13.52 -19.25 -10.50
CA ASN A 59 14.81 -18.58 -10.74
C ASN A 59 15.08 -17.56 -9.63
N LYS A 60 16.13 -17.78 -8.85
CA LYS A 60 16.52 -16.89 -7.75
C LYS A 60 16.94 -15.54 -8.30
N TYR A 61 16.44 -14.46 -7.71
CA TYR A 61 16.98 -13.13 -7.92
C TYR A 61 18.31 -13.01 -7.16
N SER A 62 19.25 -12.20 -7.67
CA SER A 62 20.59 -12.04 -7.07
C SER A 62 20.54 -11.46 -5.66
N SER A 63 19.57 -10.58 -5.41
CA SER A 63 19.36 -9.95 -4.11
C SER A 63 18.54 -10.82 -3.14
N THR A 64 18.74 -10.57 -1.86
CA THR A 64 18.03 -11.21 -0.73
C THR A 64 17.60 -10.12 0.23
N LEU A 65 16.42 -10.26 0.85
CA LEU A 65 15.96 -9.34 1.88
C LEU A 65 16.13 -9.96 3.27
N TYR A 66 16.60 -9.17 4.24
CA TYR A 66 16.58 -9.55 5.64
C TYR A 66 15.50 -8.75 6.36
N VAL A 67 14.61 -9.45 7.05
CA VAL A 67 13.49 -8.84 7.77
C VAL A 67 13.46 -9.34 9.21
N THR A 68 12.87 -8.55 10.09
CA THR A 68 12.52 -8.97 11.45
C THR A 68 11.04 -8.70 11.64
N VAL A 69 10.28 -9.72 12.05
CA VAL A 69 8.87 -9.55 12.35
C VAL A 69 8.73 -9.31 13.85
N LYS A 70 8.12 -8.19 14.21
CA LYS A 70 7.83 -7.80 15.58
C LYS A 70 6.32 -7.68 15.74
N GLY A 71 5.81 -8.13 16.87
CA GLY A 71 4.44 -7.80 17.28
C GLY A 71 4.32 -6.30 17.52
N ILE A 72 3.18 -5.72 17.18
CA ILE A 72 2.86 -4.35 17.59
C ILE A 72 2.29 -4.47 19.01
N ALA A 73 2.96 -3.85 19.98
CA ALA A 73 2.38 -3.66 21.30
C ALA A 73 1.36 -2.53 21.24
N LEU A 74 0.17 -2.76 21.78
CA LEU A 74 -0.80 -1.69 21.99
C LEU A 74 -0.23 -0.73 23.05
N PRO A 75 -0.33 0.60 22.86
CA PRO A 75 0.02 1.54 23.92
C PRO A 75 -0.84 1.24 25.16
N GLU A 76 -0.19 1.07 26.31
CA GLU A 76 -0.88 0.84 27.59
C GLU A 76 -1.77 2.03 27.97
N HIS A 77 -1.36 3.23 27.56
CA HIS A 77 -2.13 4.45 27.68
C HIS A 77 -2.13 5.20 26.35
N VAL A 78 -3.32 5.48 25.83
CA VAL A 78 -3.53 6.44 24.75
C VAL A 78 -4.11 7.68 25.39
N ASP A 79 -3.32 8.76 25.49
CA ASP A 79 -3.86 10.04 25.92
C ASP A 79 -5.01 10.42 24.97
N PRO A 80 -6.18 10.83 25.50
CA PRO A 80 -7.31 11.18 24.65
C PRO A 80 -6.91 12.32 23.72
N CYS A 81 -6.72 11.99 22.44
CA CYS A 81 -6.52 12.98 21.39
C CYS A 81 -7.81 13.78 21.20
N MET A 82 -7.72 15.10 21.04
CA MET A 82 -8.88 15.96 20.70
C MET A 82 -9.51 15.66 19.33
N ARG A 83 -8.93 14.73 18.55
CA ARG A 83 -9.56 14.21 17.33
C ARG A 83 -10.59 13.16 17.72
N SER A 84 -11.80 13.27 17.15
CA SER A 84 -12.81 12.21 17.19
C SER A 84 -12.19 10.84 16.87
N MET A 85 -12.25 9.93 17.83
CA MET A 85 -11.70 8.56 17.73
C MET A 85 -12.51 7.67 16.77
N MET A 86 -13.72 8.11 16.41
CA MET A 86 -14.65 7.45 15.50
C MET A 86 -15.07 8.43 14.40
N ALA A 87 -15.32 7.93 13.18
CA ALA A 87 -15.86 8.69 12.05
C ALA A 87 -17.36 8.97 12.25
N LEU A 88 -17.73 9.62 13.36
CA LEU A 88 -19.11 10.05 13.65
C LEU A 88 -19.49 11.31 12.87
N GLN A 89 -18.52 11.92 12.20
CA GLN A 89 -18.77 13.05 11.32
C GLN A 89 -19.29 12.51 9.99
N GLU A 90 -20.54 12.83 9.66
CA GLU A 90 -21.05 12.65 8.31
C GLU A 90 -20.07 13.30 7.32
N GLU A 91 -19.64 12.54 6.31
CA GLU A 91 -18.81 13.05 5.24
C GLU A 91 -19.64 14.04 4.40
N ARG A 92 -19.71 15.30 4.84
CA ARG A 92 -20.32 16.41 4.07
C ARG A 92 -19.38 16.86 2.95
N GLY A 93 -18.90 15.91 2.17
CA GLY A 93 -17.84 16.11 1.18
C GLY A 93 -17.85 15.07 0.07
N SER A 94 -18.96 14.37 -0.16
CA SER A 94 -19.12 13.60 -1.40
C SER A 94 -19.46 14.55 -2.54
N THR A 95 -18.52 15.39 -2.98
CA THR A 95 -18.64 15.98 -4.30
C THR A 95 -18.32 14.89 -5.31
N SER A 96 -19.33 14.45 -6.06
CA SER A 96 -19.07 13.49 -7.13
C SER A 96 -18.12 14.14 -8.16
N PHE A 97 -17.30 13.33 -8.85
CA PHE A 97 -16.44 13.84 -9.93
C PHE A 97 -17.21 14.71 -10.94
N PHE A 98 -18.46 14.35 -11.20
CA PHE A 98 -19.37 15.08 -12.07
C PHE A 98 -19.70 16.48 -11.54
N GLU A 99 -19.96 16.62 -10.24
CA GLU A 99 -20.20 17.92 -9.59
C GLU A 99 -18.95 18.81 -9.65
N LEU A 100 -17.76 18.26 -9.38
CA LEU A 100 -16.50 18.99 -9.51
C LEU A 100 -16.27 19.50 -10.93
N GLN A 101 -16.57 18.66 -11.94
CA GLN A 101 -16.46 19.04 -13.33
C GLN A 101 -17.47 20.14 -13.70
N SER A 102 -18.70 20.05 -13.18
CA SER A 102 -19.73 21.06 -13.41
C SER A 102 -19.39 22.42 -12.79
N GLU A 103 -18.81 22.43 -11.59
CA GLU A 103 -18.38 23.65 -10.89
C GLU A 103 -17.19 24.30 -11.60
N ALA A 104 -16.21 23.51 -12.04
CA ALA A 104 -15.07 23.97 -12.83
C ALA A 104 -15.51 24.61 -14.16
N THR A 105 -16.48 24.00 -14.83
CA THR A 105 -17.04 24.54 -16.09
C THR A 105 -17.85 25.82 -15.83
N ARG A 106 -18.55 25.90 -14.70
CA ARG A 106 -19.31 27.09 -14.28
C ARG A 106 -18.40 28.26 -13.91
N SER A 107 -17.27 27.99 -13.25
CA SER A 107 -16.25 28.98 -12.90
C SER A 107 -15.57 29.60 -14.13
N LEU A 108 -15.54 28.90 -15.28
CA LEU A 108 -15.00 29.41 -16.54
C LEU A 108 -15.96 30.35 -17.29
N MET A 109 -17.25 30.32 -16.94
CA MET A 109 -18.32 31.07 -17.62
C MET A 109 -18.71 32.37 -16.89
N GLN A 110 -18.18 32.61 -15.68
CA GLN A 110 -18.46 33.83 -14.94
C GLN A 110 -17.41 34.92 -15.22
N PRO A 111 -17.80 36.20 -15.35
CA PRO A 111 -16.84 37.30 -15.37
C PRO A 111 -16.02 37.29 -14.07
N PRO A 112 -14.76 37.75 -14.08
CA PRO A 112 -13.87 37.65 -12.95
C PRO A 112 -14.38 38.50 -11.78
N HIS A 113 -15.13 37.88 -10.88
CA HIS A 113 -15.37 38.44 -9.56
C HIS A 113 -14.06 38.31 -8.78
N THR A 114 -13.65 39.42 -8.16
CA THR A 114 -12.44 39.58 -7.33
C THR A 114 -12.54 38.69 -6.08
N LEU A 115 -12.37 37.38 -6.26
CA LEU A 115 -12.22 36.45 -5.15
C LEU A 115 -10.79 36.53 -4.62
N PRO A 116 -10.60 36.57 -3.29
CA PRO A 116 -9.27 36.52 -2.71
C PRO A 116 -8.54 35.25 -3.16
N PRO A 117 -7.21 35.31 -3.39
CA PRO A 117 -6.47 34.19 -3.93
C PRO A 117 -6.64 32.96 -3.03
N PRO A 118 -6.83 31.77 -3.61
CA PRO A 118 -6.96 30.55 -2.84
C PRO A 118 -5.69 30.34 -1.99
N PRO A 119 -5.83 29.73 -0.80
CA PRO A 119 -4.71 29.51 0.09
C PRO A 119 -3.65 28.64 -0.61
N ARG A 120 -2.49 29.25 -0.89
CA ARG A 120 -1.33 28.57 -1.48
C ARG A 120 -0.58 27.85 -0.37
N TRP A 121 -0.48 26.54 -0.48
CA TRP A 121 0.43 25.74 0.32
C TRP A 121 1.87 26.14 -0.04
N SER A 122 2.57 26.77 0.90
CA SER A 122 4.01 27.01 0.80
C SER A 122 4.77 25.89 1.51
N ARG A 123 5.90 25.48 0.93
CA ARG A 123 6.84 24.59 1.62
C ARG A 123 7.60 25.41 2.66
N LEU A 124 7.84 24.81 3.82
CA LEU A 124 8.70 25.41 4.84
C LEU A 124 10.17 25.36 4.35
N PRO A 125 10.99 26.39 4.62
CA PRO A 125 12.40 26.35 4.28
C PRO A 125 13.10 25.19 5.02
N GLY A 126 13.85 24.37 4.29
CA GLY A 126 14.62 23.25 4.85
C GLY A 126 14.02 21.84 4.66
N GLN A 127 13.04 21.69 3.75
CA GLN A 127 12.48 20.39 3.34
C GLN A 127 12.96 19.95 1.95
#